data_AF-A0A7R7XLM4-F1
#
_entry.id   AF-A0A7R7XLM4-F1
#
_cell.length_a   1.000
_cell.length_b   1.000
_cell.length_c   1.000
_cell.angle_alpha   90.00
_cell.angle_beta   90.00
_cell.angle_gamma   90.00
#
_symmetry.space_group_name_H-M   'P 1'
#
loop_
_entity.id
_entity.type
_entity.pdbx_description
1 polymer ?
#
loop_
_entity_poly.entity_id
_entity_poly.type
_entity_poly.pdbx_seq_one_letter_code
_entity_poly.pdbx_strand_id
1 'polypeptide(L)'
;MSLPVQSRSLAADEQYQQSLAYGLIIGTAVFSLILYTRAIVVKSFGADDIAVCIALAITQAFNGLGVAVVYYGQGQHMQNLSPEQRAVWLRLYYAAMCLYLYASLSVKLSILIFLRRIFFVPRLTAGLMVFQVSFSVSGSFVLAFQCAPARAAFDTSIKNPNCYNRYTLYKITLYQAVLIFMGDLVMLVAPVPILMGLKMPTRKIVALLAIFGSGIIACIAPIVRFSTLDYLRQGSTDLTFDATSSLYWMAIEFNLGLVAGSLSSLKPLSLFHKFGSSKDSRYKKSSRGNPYELQSSNLKDSRRGRRKGSLGMGTTILQETGNESQERII
;
A
#
# COMPACT_ATOMS: atom_id res chain seq x y z
N MET A 1 -44.26 8.47 -22.96
CA MET A 1 -43.17 9.20 -22.26
C MET A 1 -42.49 8.22 -21.31
N SER A 2 -41.55 7.43 -21.83
CA SER A 2 -40.95 6.28 -21.12
C SER A 2 -39.63 5.88 -21.79
N LEU A 3 -38.67 6.82 -21.79
CA LEU A 3 -37.27 6.60 -22.16
C LEU A 3 -36.30 7.35 -21.21
N PRO A 4 -36.23 7.01 -19.90
CA PRO A 4 -35.02 7.38 -19.14
C PRO A 4 -34.37 6.23 -18.34
N VAL A 5 -34.95 5.03 -18.30
CA VAL A 5 -34.39 3.93 -17.46
C VAL A 5 -33.30 3.16 -18.20
N GLN A 6 -33.52 2.79 -19.47
CA GLN A 6 -32.58 2.00 -20.27
C GLN A 6 -31.26 2.74 -20.59
N SER A 7 -31.30 4.07 -20.76
CA SER A 7 -30.11 4.88 -21.02
C SER A 7 -29.26 5.11 -19.77
N ARG A 8 -29.90 5.18 -18.58
CA ARG A 8 -29.20 5.26 -17.30
C ARG A 8 -28.47 3.97 -16.95
N SER A 9 -29.04 2.81 -17.23
CA SER A 9 -28.39 1.52 -16.96
C SER A 9 -27.16 1.31 -17.84
N LEU A 10 -27.26 1.61 -19.15
CA LEU A 10 -26.11 1.51 -20.07
C LEU A 10 -24.96 2.46 -19.68
N ALA A 11 -25.28 3.70 -19.29
CA ALA A 11 -24.26 4.66 -18.84
C ALA A 11 -23.60 4.23 -17.52
N ALA A 12 -24.37 3.64 -16.59
CA ALA A 12 -23.83 3.14 -15.33
C ALA A 12 -22.91 1.93 -15.57
N ASP A 13 -23.33 0.97 -16.40
CA ASP A 13 -22.54 -0.21 -16.79
C ASP A 13 -21.21 0.21 -17.43
N GLU A 14 -21.24 1.20 -18.34
CA GLU A 14 -20.05 1.76 -18.96
C GLU A 14 -19.12 2.44 -17.94
N GLN A 15 -19.68 3.20 -17.00
CA GLN A 15 -18.93 3.88 -15.94
C GLN A 15 -18.24 2.88 -14.98
N TYR A 16 -18.89 1.74 -14.70
CA TYR A 16 -18.30 0.66 -13.90
C TYR A 16 -17.15 -0.04 -14.64
N GLN A 17 -17.34 -0.36 -15.93
CA GLN A 17 -16.25 -0.93 -16.75
C GLN A 17 -15.05 0.01 -16.84
N GLN A 18 -15.31 1.30 -17.10
CA GLN A 18 -14.25 2.32 -17.18
C GLN A 18 -13.44 2.37 -15.89
N SER A 19 -14.09 2.33 -14.73
CA SER A 19 -13.41 2.41 -13.44
C SER A 19 -12.54 1.18 -13.13
N LEU A 20 -13.01 -0.02 -13.48
CA LEU A 20 -12.20 -1.24 -13.36
C LEU A 20 -11.02 -1.24 -14.35
N ALA A 21 -11.24 -0.75 -15.56
CA ALA A 21 -10.19 -0.56 -16.55
C ALA A 21 -9.15 0.48 -16.08
N TYR A 22 -9.58 1.60 -15.50
CA TYR A 22 -8.68 2.57 -14.88
C TYR A 22 -7.90 1.94 -13.72
N GLY A 23 -8.52 1.10 -12.90
CA GLY A 23 -7.82 0.32 -11.87
C GLY A 23 -6.71 -0.57 -12.44
N LEU A 24 -6.99 -1.29 -13.54
CA LEU A 24 -5.98 -2.09 -14.26
C LEU A 24 -4.83 -1.22 -14.79
N ILE A 25 -5.14 -0.11 -15.44
CA ILE A 25 -4.15 0.82 -15.99
C ILE A 25 -3.28 1.42 -14.88
N ILE A 26 -3.90 1.90 -13.80
CA ILE A 26 -3.18 2.47 -12.66
C ILE A 26 -2.31 1.41 -12.01
N GLY A 27 -2.83 0.21 -11.75
CA GLY A 27 -2.06 -0.87 -11.12
C GLY A 27 -0.88 -1.33 -11.97
N THR A 28 -1.03 -1.39 -13.31
CA THR A 28 0.06 -1.75 -14.23
C THR A 28 1.10 -0.64 -14.33
N ALA A 29 0.68 0.63 -14.31
CA ALA A 29 1.58 1.78 -14.24
C ALA A 29 2.39 1.79 -12.93
N VAL A 30 1.74 1.54 -11.79
CA VAL A 30 2.39 1.43 -10.48
C VAL A 30 3.39 0.28 -10.47
N PHE A 31 3.02 -0.89 -10.99
CA PHE A 31 3.91 -2.04 -11.12
C PHE A 31 5.15 -1.71 -11.96
N SER A 32 4.94 -1.10 -13.12
CA SER A 32 6.03 -0.66 -14.01
C SER A 32 6.96 0.36 -13.33
N LEU A 33 6.39 1.33 -12.61
CA LEU A 33 7.14 2.35 -11.88
C LEU A 33 7.99 1.76 -10.75
N ILE A 34 7.47 0.78 -10.01
CA ILE A 34 8.20 0.10 -8.93
C ILE A 34 9.34 -0.73 -9.51
N LEU A 35 9.05 -1.53 -10.55
CA LEU A 35 10.09 -2.31 -11.23
C LEU A 35 11.19 -1.41 -11.77
N TYR A 36 10.83 -0.31 -12.43
CA TYR A 36 11.78 0.70 -12.91
C TYR A 36 12.62 1.27 -11.75
N THR A 37 11.96 1.69 -10.67
CA THR A 37 12.64 2.29 -9.51
C THR A 37 13.59 1.31 -8.84
N ARG A 38 13.22 0.04 -8.70
CA ARG A 38 14.05 -0.97 -8.02
C ARG A 38 15.15 -1.52 -8.90
N ALA A 39 14.88 -1.79 -10.17
CA ALA A 39 15.87 -2.30 -11.10
C ALA A 39 16.95 -1.25 -11.44
N ILE A 40 16.55 0.02 -11.62
CA ILE A 40 17.45 1.05 -12.16
C ILE A 40 17.94 2.00 -11.08
N VAL A 41 17.07 2.45 -10.17
CA VAL A 41 17.41 3.54 -9.25
C VAL A 41 17.98 3.05 -7.92
N VAL A 42 17.31 2.08 -7.28
CA VAL A 42 17.69 1.61 -5.94
C VAL A 42 18.67 0.42 -6.00
N LYS A 43 18.61 -0.41 -7.05
CA LYS A 43 19.45 -1.61 -7.25
C LYS A 43 19.48 -2.55 -6.04
N SER A 44 18.42 -2.57 -5.26
CA SER A 44 18.27 -3.41 -4.08
C SER A 44 16.80 -3.79 -3.92
N PHE A 45 16.55 -5.08 -3.76
CA PHE A 45 15.23 -5.65 -3.47
C PHE A 45 15.12 -5.93 -1.97
N GLY A 46 14.19 -5.26 -1.31
CA GLY A 46 13.83 -5.57 0.07
C GLY A 46 12.62 -6.51 0.16
N ALA A 47 12.39 -7.10 1.33
CA ALA A 47 11.18 -7.87 1.60
C ALA A 47 9.88 -7.05 1.45
N ASP A 48 9.96 -5.74 1.69
CA ASP A 48 8.88 -4.75 1.45
C ASP A 48 8.43 -4.74 -0.02
N ASP A 49 9.39 -4.81 -0.95
CA ASP A 49 9.11 -4.77 -2.39
C ASP A 49 8.43 -6.04 -2.89
N ILE A 50 8.82 -7.18 -2.33
CA ILE A 50 8.17 -8.46 -2.62
C ILE A 50 6.72 -8.42 -2.16
N ALA A 51 6.44 -7.88 -0.96
CA ALA A 51 5.08 -7.73 -0.46
C ALA A 51 4.22 -6.83 -1.36
N VAL A 52 4.76 -5.72 -1.84
CA VAL A 52 4.06 -4.82 -2.79
C VAL A 52 3.81 -5.51 -4.13
N CYS A 53 4.79 -6.24 -4.67
CA CYS A 53 4.63 -7.00 -5.92
C CYS A 53 3.55 -8.08 -5.81
N ILE A 54 3.51 -8.80 -4.68
CA ILE A 54 2.45 -9.78 -4.40
C ILE A 54 1.09 -9.08 -4.31
N ALA A 55 1.01 -7.96 -3.61
CA ALA A 55 -0.23 -7.19 -3.50
C ALA A 55 -0.73 -6.69 -4.86
N LEU A 56 0.18 -6.23 -5.72
CA LEU A 56 -0.11 -5.85 -7.11
C LEU A 56 -0.67 -7.01 -7.90
N ALA A 57 -0.01 -8.17 -7.89
CA ALA A 57 -0.44 -9.34 -8.65
C ALA A 57 -1.84 -9.81 -8.25
N ILE A 58 -2.12 -9.90 -6.94
CA ILE A 58 -3.43 -10.34 -6.44
C ILE A 58 -4.52 -9.30 -6.74
N THR A 59 -4.23 -8.01 -6.53
CA THR A 59 -5.18 -6.93 -6.84
C THR A 59 -5.51 -6.87 -8.33
N GLN A 60 -4.52 -7.13 -9.21
CA GLN A 60 -4.78 -7.18 -10.65
C GLN A 60 -5.56 -8.40 -11.10
N ALA A 61 -5.33 -9.56 -10.47
CA ALA A 61 -6.18 -10.72 -10.68
C ALA A 61 -7.64 -10.40 -10.27
N PHE A 62 -7.85 -9.68 -9.16
CA PHE A 62 -9.17 -9.24 -8.73
C PHE A 62 -9.82 -8.25 -9.72
N ASN A 63 -9.09 -7.22 -10.15
CA ASN A 63 -9.60 -6.27 -11.15
C ASN A 63 -9.93 -6.96 -12.48
N GLY A 64 -9.10 -7.90 -12.95
CA GLY A 64 -9.33 -8.68 -14.16
C GLY A 64 -10.57 -9.56 -14.07
N LEU A 65 -10.77 -10.23 -12.92
CA LEU A 65 -12.02 -10.95 -12.64
C LEU A 65 -13.22 -9.99 -12.63
N GLY A 66 -13.07 -8.79 -12.05
CA GLY A 66 -14.10 -7.76 -12.07
C GLY A 66 -14.52 -7.38 -13.49
N VAL A 67 -13.56 -7.14 -14.39
CA VAL A 67 -13.85 -6.83 -15.81
C VAL A 67 -14.60 -7.99 -16.48
N ALA A 68 -14.18 -9.23 -16.23
CA ALA A 68 -14.87 -10.40 -16.76
C ALA A 68 -16.31 -10.51 -16.21
N VAL A 69 -16.51 -10.30 -14.92
CA VAL A 69 -17.84 -10.30 -14.28
C VAL A 69 -18.76 -9.26 -14.92
N VAL A 70 -18.26 -8.06 -15.21
CA VAL A 70 -19.03 -7.02 -15.90
C VAL A 70 -19.34 -7.39 -17.34
N TYR A 71 -18.37 -7.96 -18.06
CA TYR A 71 -18.58 -8.43 -19.43
C TYR A 71 -19.71 -9.48 -19.52
N TYR A 72 -19.84 -10.36 -18.52
CA TYR A 72 -20.90 -11.37 -18.47
C TYR A 72 -22.21 -10.87 -17.82
N GLY A 73 -22.39 -9.56 -17.66
CA GLY A 73 -23.69 -8.96 -17.36
C GLY A 73 -23.88 -8.42 -15.95
N GLN A 74 -22.81 -8.18 -15.17
CA GLN A 74 -22.90 -7.37 -13.95
C GLN A 74 -23.56 -6.02 -14.24
N GLY A 75 -24.42 -5.54 -13.34
CA GLY A 75 -25.14 -4.27 -13.52
C GLY A 75 -26.46 -4.40 -14.28
N GLN A 76 -26.74 -5.56 -14.89
CA GLN A 76 -28.05 -5.88 -15.46
C GLN A 76 -28.92 -6.66 -14.47
N HIS A 77 -30.24 -6.53 -14.60
CA HIS A 77 -31.18 -7.37 -13.86
C HIS A 77 -30.99 -8.84 -14.25
N MET A 78 -31.00 -9.74 -13.27
CA MET A 78 -30.65 -11.14 -13.49
C MET A 78 -31.63 -11.86 -14.44
N GLN A 79 -32.84 -11.33 -14.58
CA GLN A 79 -33.88 -11.77 -15.51
C GLN A 79 -33.52 -11.54 -16.98
N ASN A 80 -32.69 -10.53 -17.28
CA ASN A 80 -32.31 -10.18 -18.65
C ASN A 80 -31.14 -11.02 -19.19
N LEU A 81 -30.49 -11.81 -18.32
CA LEU A 81 -29.33 -12.62 -18.67
C LEU A 81 -29.75 -14.00 -19.17
N SER A 82 -29.07 -14.47 -20.22
CA SER A 82 -29.23 -15.83 -20.69
C SER A 82 -28.80 -16.83 -19.60
N PRO A 83 -29.35 -18.07 -19.58
CA PRO A 83 -28.98 -19.06 -18.57
C PRO A 83 -27.47 -19.40 -18.60
N GLU A 84 -26.86 -19.38 -19.79
CA GLU A 84 -25.41 -19.58 -19.96
C GLU A 84 -24.61 -18.41 -19.37
N GLN A 85 -24.99 -17.16 -19.66
CA GLN A 85 -24.35 -15.98 -19.11
C GLN A 85 -24.43 -15.97 -17.58
N ARG A 86 -25.61 -16.32 -17.02
CA ARG A 86 -25.82 -16.41 -15.58
C ARG A 86 -24.90 -17.44 -14.92
N ALA A 87 -24.71 -18.61 -15.54
CA ALA A 87 -23.83 -19.65 -15.01
C ALA A 87 -22.36 -19.22 -15.02
N VAL A 88 -21.89 -18.57 -16.09
CA VAL A 88 -20.52 -18.04 -16.17
C VAL A 88 -20.32 -16.90 -15.17
N TRP A 89 -21.29 -16.00 -15.07
CA TRP A 89 -21.27 -14.91 -14.10
C TRP A 89 -21.16 -15.41 -12.66
N LEU A 90 -21.95 -16.41 -12.26
CA LEU A 90 -21.90 -17.01 -10.91
C LEU A 90 -20.50 -17.57 -10.59
N ARG A 91 -19.87 -18.25 -11.55
CA ARG A 91 -18.51 -18.80 -11.39
C ARG A 91 -17.46 -17.70 -11.20
N LEU A 92 -17.51 -16.67 -12.04
CA LEU A 92 -16.57 -15.56 -11.99
C LEU A 92 -16.77 -14.71 -10.72
N TYR A 93 -18.02 -14.44 -10.34
CA TYR A 93 -18.37 -13.72 -9.13
C TYR A 93 -17.91 -14.48 -7.88
N TYR A 94 -18.15 -15.80 -7.83
CA TYR A 94 -17.66 -16.65 -6.76
C TYR A 94 -16.13 -16.62 -6.66
N ALA A 95 -15.42 -16.69 -7.78
CA ALA A 95 -13.96 -16.57 -7.81
C ALA A 95 -13.49 -15.19 -7.29
N ALA A 96 -14.13 -14.09 -7.71
CA ALA A 96 -13.84 -12.76 -7.22
C ALA A 96 -14.08 -12.63 -5.70
N MET A 97 -15.16 -13.23 -5.20
CA MET A 97 -15.48 -13.26 -3.77
C MET A 97 -14.52 -14.12 -2.94
N CYS A 98 -13.91 -15.16 -3.52
CA CYS A 98 -12.84 -15.89 -2.85
C CYS A 98 -11.53 -15.08 -2.82
N LEU A 99 -11.28 -14.27 -3.85
CA LEU A 99 -10.02 -13.54 -4.01
C LEU A 99 -9.97 -12.22 -3.23
N TYR A 100 -11.10 -11.55 -2.99
CA TYR A 100 -11.09 -10.18 -2.46
C TYR A 100 -10.46 -10.06 -1.07
N LEU A 101 -10.65 -11.03 -0.18
CA LEU A 101 -10.06 -11.00 1.16
C LEU A 101 -8.54 -11.15 1.10
N TYR A 102 -8.03 -11.88 0.10
CA TYR A 102 -6.60 -11.97 -0.17
C TYR A 102 -6.07 -10.68 -0.81
N ALA A 103 -6.84 -10.04 -1.69
CA ALA A 103 -6.48 -8.73 -2.24
C ALA A 103 -6.36 -7.70 -1.11
N SER A 104 -7.40 -7.57 -0.28
CA SER A 104 -7.40 -6.71 0.92
C SER A 104 -6.22 -7.04 1.85
N LEU A 105 -6.01 -8.32 2.18
CA LEU A 105 -4.90 -8.76 3.02
C LEU A 105 -3.54 -8.30 2.48
N SER A 106 -3.29 -8.55 1.20
CA SER A 106 -2.00 -8.29 0.57
C SER A 106 -1.65 -6.79 0.58
N VAL A 107 -2.63 -5.93 0.30
CA VAL A 107 -2.49 -4.46 0.37
C VAL A 107 -2.19 -4.02 1.81
N LYS A 108 -2.94 -4.54 2.78
CA LYS A 108 -2.78 -4.21 4.21
C LYS A 108 -1.43 -4.67 4.76
N LEU A 109 -0.98 -5.88 4.39
CA LEU A 109 0.32 -6.40 4.78
C LEU A 109 1.47 -5.56 4.22
N SER A 110 1.38 -5.13 2.95
CA SER A 110 2.35 -4.24 2.34
C SER A 110 2.51 -2.94 3.15
N ILE A 111 1.40 -2.29 3.51
CA ILE A 111 1.40 -1.07 4.33
C ILE A 111 1.94 -1.35 5.75
N LEU A 112 1.56 -2.46 6.38
CA LEU A 112 2.02 -2.80 7.73
C LEU A 112 3.53 -3.12 7.79
N ILE A 113 4.06 -3.80 6.77
CA ILE A 113 5.51 -4.08 6.65
C ILE A 113 6.26 -2.77 6.53
N PHE A 114 5.75 -1.85 5.71
CA PHE A 114 6.30 -0.52 5.58
C PHE A 114 6.27 0.25 6.92
N LEU A 115 5.11 0.29 7.59
CA LEU A 115 4.94 0.96 8.89
C LEU A 115 5.89 0.41 9.95
N ARG A 116 6.09 -0.91 9.99
CA ARG A 116 7.03 -1.58 10.90
C ARG A 116 8.47 -1.11 10.67
N ARG A 117 8.86 -0.93 9.40
CA ARG A 117 10.21 -0.47 9.02
C ARG A 117 10.45 0.99 9.38
N ILE A 118 9.46 1.87 9.22
CA ILE A 118 9.65 3.31 9.45
C ILE A 118 9.55 3.70 10.93
N PHE A 119 8.57 3.16 11.65
CA PHE A 119 8.21 3.64 12.98
C PHE A 119 8.75 2.75 14.12
N PHE A 120 9.45 1.66 13.79
CA PHE A 120 10.05 0.74 14.77
C PHE A 120 9.08 0.29 15.88
N VAL A 121 7.81 0.04 15.53
CA VAL A 121 6.75 -0.46 16.43
C VAL A 121 6.43 -1.94 16.15
N PRO A 122 7.35 -2.89 16.45
CA PRO A 122 7.24 -4.27 16.00
C PRO A 122 6.07 -5.03 16.64
N ARG A 123 5.71 -4.74 17.89
CA ARG A 123 4.65 -5.46 18.61
C ARG A 123 3.26 -5.14 18.06
N LEU A 124 2.96 -3.85 17.88
CA LEU A 124 1.69 -3.41 17.31
C LEU A 124 1.53 -3.88 15.87
N THR A 125 2.54 -3.67 15.04
CA THR A 125 2.49 -4.07 13.63
C THR A 125 2.44 -5.58 13.45
N ALA A 126 3.16 -6.37 14.27
CA ALA A 126 3.04 -7.83 14.24
C ALA A 126 1.64 -8.30 14.67
N GLY A 127 1.06 -7.72 15.72
CA GLY A 127 -0.31 -8.04 16.14
C GLY A 127 -1.34 -7.76 15.05
N LEU A 128 -1.22 -6.61 14.38
CA LEU A 128 -2.09 -6.26 13.25
C LEU A 128 -1.91 -7.20 12.05
N MET A 129 -0.67 -7.59 11.73
CA MET A 129 -0.41 -8.55 10.66
C MET A 129 -1.05 -9.91 10.96
N VAL A 130 -0.85 -10.44 12.17
CA VAL A 130 -1.45 -11.72 12.59
C VAL A 130 -2.96 -11.64 12.53
N PHE A 131 -3.55 -10.57 13.08
CA PHE A 131 -4.99 -10.35 13.01
C PHE A 131 -5.52 -10.34 11.57
N GLN A 132 -4.88 -9.58 10.67
CA GLN A 132 -5.31 -9.50 9.27
C GLN A 132 -5.19 -10.85 8.56
N VAL A 133 -4.09 -11.58 8.75
CA VAL A 133 -3.91 -12.91 8.16
C VAL A 133 -4.98 -13.88 8.66
N SER A 134 -5.17 -13.96 9.98
CA SER A 134 -6.18 -14.85 10.58
C SER A 134 -7.60 -14.50 10.11
N PHE A 135 -7.94 -13.22 10.08
CA PHE A 135 -9.23 -12.73 9.60
C PHE A 135 -9.47 -13.06 8.13
N SER A 136 -8.54 -12.71 7.24
CA SER A 136 -8.71 -12.94 5.80
C SER A 136 -8.74 -14.42 5.46
N VAL A 137 -7.88 -15.24 6.08
CA VAL A 137 -7.87 -16.69 5.85
C VAL A 137 -9.19 -17.29 6.33
N SER A 138 -9.59 -17.06 7.58
CA SER A 138 -10.85 -17.61 8.11
C SER A 138 -12.08 -17.13 7.33
N GLY A 139 -12.14 -15.85 6.98
CA GLY A 139 -13.22 -15.29 6.16
C GLY A 139 -13.30 -15.90 4.77
N SER A 140 -12.16 -16.15 4.11
CA SER A 140 -12.10 -16.79 2.80
C SER A 140 -12.60 -18.23 2.86
N PHE A 141 -12.25 -18.99 3.91
CA PHE A 141 -12.76 -20.35 4.09
C PHE A 141 -14.28 -20.35 4.28
N VAL A 142 -14.83 -19.42 5.07
CA VAL A 142 -16.28 -19.32 5.28
C VAL A 142 -17.03 -19.06 3.97
N LEU A 143 -16.48 -18.21 3.09
CA LEU A 143 -17.08 -17.94 1.77
C LEU A 143 -16.87 -19.08 0.78
N ALA A 144 -15.69 -19.71 0.77
CA ALA A 144 -15.39 -20.83 -0.12
C ALA A 144 -16.21 -22.08 0.21
N PHE A 145 -16.55 -22.29 1.48
CA PHE A 145 -17.36 -23.41 1.94
C PHE A 145 -18.77 -22.99 2.34
N GLN A 146 -19.32 -21.94 1.72
CA GLN A 146 -20.68 -21.48 1.99
C GLN A 146 -21.78 -22.48 1.62
N CYS A 147 -21.44 -23.50 0.83
CA CYS A 147 -22.31 -24.58 0.39
C CYS A 147 -21.63 -25.94 0.54
N ALA A 148 -22.44 -26.98 0.79
CA ALA A 148 -22.05 -28.39 0.76
C ALA A 148 -22.90 -29.12 -0.29
N PRO A 149 -22.30 -29.58 -1.41
CA PRO A 149 -20.91 -29.40 -1.83
C PRO A 149 -20.58 -27.95 -2.23
N ALA A 150 -19.31 -27.53 -2.11
CA ALA A 150 -18.88 -26.16 -2.42
C ALA A 150 -19.21 -25.73 -3.86
N ARG A 151 -19.29 -26.69 -4.80
CA ARG A 151 -19.69 -26.45 -6.19
C ARG A 151 -21.10 -25.84 -6.31
N ALA A 152 -21.99 -26.10 -5.36
CA ALA A 152 -23.34 -25.55 -5.36
C ALA A 152 -23.37 -24.02 -5.14
N ALA A 153 -22.25 -23.40 -4.76
CA ALA A 153 -22.12 -21.95 -4.71
C ALA A 153 -22.21 -21.29 -6.09
N PHE A 154 -21.81 -21.99 -7.16
CA PHE A 154 -21.77 -21.44 -8.53
C PHE A 154 -22.48 -22.33 -9.55
N ASP A 155 -22.80 -23.58 -9.21
CA ASP A 155 -23.53 -24.53 -10.06
C ASP A 155 -24.95 -24.75 -9.53
N THR A 156 -25.92 -24.16 -10.23
CA THR A 156 -27.34 -24.22 -9.88
C THR A 156 -28.02 -25.52 -10.32
N SER A 157 -27.31 -26.42 -11.03
CA SER A 157 -27.85 -27.71 -11.47
C SER A 157 -27.90 -28.77 -10.34
N ILE A 158 -27.20 -28.52 -9.23
CA ILE A 158 -27.12 -29.44 -8.09
C ILE A 158 -28.44 -29.39 -7.31
N LYS A 159 -29.08 -30.56 -7.14
CA LYS A 159 -30.34 -30.69 -6.40
C LYS A 159 -30.08 -30.76 -4.89
N ASN A 160 -30.89 -30.04 -4.12
CA ASN A 160 -30.88 -30.00 -2.64
C ASN A 160 -29.50 -29.75 -1.98
N PRO A 161 -28.74 -28.73 -2.40
CA PRO A 161 -27.49 -28.41 -1.71
C PRO A 161 -27.76 -27.81 -0.33
N ASN A 162 -26.90 -28.13 0.64
CA ASN A 162 -26.95 -27.49 1.95
C ASN A 162 -26.09 -26.22 1.90
N CYS A 163 -26.71 -25.06 1.74
CA CYS A 163 -26.04 -23.76 1.68
C CYS A 163 -26.44 -22.88 2.86
N TYR A 164 -25.58 -21.93 3.23
CA TYR A 164 -25.96 -20.89 4.17
C TYR A 164 -27.20 -20.13 3.68
N ASN A 165 -28.13 -19.89 4.61
CA ASN A 165 -29.29 -19.05 4.33
C ASN A 165 -28.82 -17.62 3.98
N ARG A 166 -29.59 -16.90 3.14
CA ARG A 166 -29.31 -15.53 2.70
C ARG A 166 -29.04 -14.59 3.89
N TYR A 167 -29.83 -14.73 4.95
CA TYR A 167 -29.67 -13.93 6.17
C TYR A 167 -28.34 -14.23 6.90
N THR A 168 -27.89 -15.49 6.91
CA THR A 168 -26.59 -15.87 7.47
C THR A 168 -25.46 -15.30 6.64
N LEU A 169 -25.55 -15.39 5.30
CA LEU A 169 -24.57 -14.78 4.39
C LEU A 169 -24.49 -13.26 4.57
N TYR A 170 -25.63 -12.56 4.68
CA TYR A 170 -25.67 -11.13 4.98
C TYR A 170 -24.92 -10.79 6.27
N LYS A 171 -25.19 -11.52 7.36
CA LYS A 171 -24.49 -11.29 8.63
C LYS A 171 -22.99 -11.47 8.46
N ILE A 172 -22.55 -12.56 7.86
CA ILE A 172 -21.13 -12.87 7.64
C ILE A 172 -20.45 -11.75 6.84
N THR A 173 -21.03 -11.34 5.71
CA THR A 173 -20.44 -10.30 4.85
C THR A 173 -20.45 -8.93 5.52
N LEU A 174 -21.48 -8.61 6.32
CA LEU A 174 -21.53 -7.39 7.11
C LEU A 174 -20.45 -7.38 8.20
N TYR A 175 -20.27 -8.48 8.94
CA TYR A 175 -19.18 -8.59 9.93
C TYR A 175 -17.81 -8.45 9.26
N GLN A 176 -17.60 -9.07 8.10
CA GLN A 176 -16.35 -8.93 7.35
C GLN A 176 -16.11 -7.47 6.93
N ALA A 177 -17.13 -6.79 6.40
CA ALA A 177 -17.02 -5.38 6.02
C ALA A 177 -16.69 -4.48 7.22
N VAL A 178 -17.30 -4.71 8.39
CA VAL A 178 -17.01 -3.96 9.63
C VAL A 178 -15.56 -4.18 10.06
N LEU A 179 -15.07 -5.41 10.05
CA LEU A 179 -13.69 -5.72 10.45
C LEU A 179 -12.66 -5.16 9.47
N ILE A 180 -12.96 -5.17 8.17
CA ILE A 180 -12.14 -4.51 7.15
C ILE A 180 -12.02 -3.02 7.45
N PHE A 181 -13.15 -2.33 7.64
CA PHE A 181 -13.21 -0.91 7.96
C PHE A 181 -12.45 -0.55 9.25
N MET A 182 -12.67 -1.33 10.31
CA MET A 182 -11.95 -1.13 11.57
C MET A 182 -10.44 -1.33 11.38
N GLY A 183 -10.04 -2.31 10.57
CA GLY A 183 -8.64 -2.50 10.20
C GLY A 183 -8.05 -1.27 9.51
N ASP A 184 -8.77 -0.67 8.56
CA ASP A 184 -8.33 0.53 7.84
C ASP A 184 -8.21 1.74 8.75
N LEU A 185 -9.17 1.93 9.66
CA LEU A 185 -9.13 3.00 10.66
C LEU A 185 -7.93 2.84 11.60
N VAL A 186 -7.65 1.63 12.08
CA VAL A 186 -6.51 1.37 12.96
C VAL A 186 -5.18 1.61 12.23
N MET A 187 -5.05 1.20 10.97
CA MET A 187 -3.85 1.47 10.18
C MET A 187 -3.68 2.96 9.86
N LEU A 188 -4.78 3.69 9.66
CA LEU A 188 -4.77 5.14 9.46
C LEU A 188 -4.31 5.87 10.73
N VAL A 189 -4.82 5.48 11.89
CA VAL A 189 -4.50 6.15 13.17
C VAL A 189 -3.13 5.75 13.71
N ALA A 190 -2.69 4.50 13.49
CA ALA A 190 -1.43 3.97 14.03
C ALA A 190 -0.19 4.89 13.85
N PRO A 191 0.05 5.51 12.69
CA PRO A 191 1.18 6.42 12.51
C PRO A 191 0.99 7.82 13.12
N VAL A 192 -0.23 8.27 13.44
CA VAL A 192 -0.50 9.66 13.88
C VAL A 192 0.25 10.03 15.17
N PRO A 193 0.14 9.27 16.29
CA PRO A 193 0.78 9.65 17.55
C PRO A 193 2.31 9.72 17.43
N ILE A 194 2.88 8.81 16.61
CA ILE A 194 4.33 8.73 16.40
C ILE A 194 4.82 9.95 15.61
N LEU A 195 4.01 10.44 14.67
CA LEU A 195 4.32 11.62 13.88
C LEU A 195 4.20 12.93 14.65
N MET A 196 3.26 13.04 15.59
CA MET A 196 3.11 14.24 16.41
C MET A 196 4.32 14.50 17.32
N GLY A 197 5.11 13.48 17.64
CA GLY A 197 6.33 13.60 18.42
C GLY A 197 7.60 13.97 17.64
N LEU A 198 7.57 13.96 16.29
CA LEU A 198 8.79 14.07 15.48
C LEU A 198 8.86 15.38 14.68
N LYS A 199 9.86 16.22 14.96
CA LYS A 199 10.18 17.43 14.19
C LYS A 199 10.77 17.06 12.82
N MET A 200 9.92 16.73 11.86
CA MET A 200 10.32 16.32 10.51
C MET A 200 10.43 17.54 9.56
N PRO A 201 11.37 17.52 8.59
CA PRO A 201 11.40 18.51 7.51
C PRO A 201 10.13 18.44 6.66
N THR A 202 9.65 19.59 6.19
CA THR A 202 8.38 19.77 5.43
C THR A 202 8.20 18.76 4.28
N ARG A 203 9.27 18.36 3.61
CA ARG A 203 9.24 17.35 2.53
C ARG A 203 8.74 15.98 2.99
N LYS A 204 9.08 15.55 4.20
CA LYS A 204 8.58 14.29 4.78
C LYS A 204 7.13 14.42 5.22
N ILE A 205 6.73 15.60 5.68
CA ILE A 205 5.35 15.91 6.06
C ILE A 205 4.42 15.81 4.84
N VAL A 206 4.82 16.35 3.68
CA VAL A 206 4.02 16.25 2.44
C VAL A 206 3.83 14.79 2.00
N ALA A 207 4.88 13.97 2.04
CA ALA A 207 4.77 12.54 1.70
C ALA A 207 3.86 11.78 2.68
N LEU A 208 3.90 12.14 3.96
CA LEU A 208 3.00 11.57 4.96
C LEU A 208 1.56 12.01 4.71
N LEU A 209 1.31 13.30 4.44
CA LEU A 209 -0.03 13.80 4.10
C LEU A 209 -0.62 13.09 2.87
N ALA A 210 0.20 12.78 1.85
CA ALA A 210 -0.24 12.03 0.69
C ALA A 210 -0.68 10.60 1.04
N ILE A 211 0.08 9.90 1.88
CA ILE A 211 -0.25 8.54 2.36
C ILE A 211 -1.49 8.56 3.28
N PHE A 212 -1.60 9.57 4.13
CA PHE A 212 -2.77 9.76 5.00
C PHE A 212 -4.03 10.09 4.19
N GLY A 213 -3.91 10.94 3.17
CA GLY A 213 -5.02 11.30 2.29
C GLY A 213 -5.59 10.09 1.56
N SER A 214 -4.75 9.22 1.00
CA SER A 214 -5.22 7.99 0.37
C SER A 214 -5.84 7.01 1.37
N GLY A 215 -5.33 6.94 2.60
CA GLY A 215 -5.92 6.15 3.68
C GLY A 215 -7.30 6.64 4.12
N ILE A 216 -7.55 7.96 4.13
CA ILE A 216 -8.89 8.52 4.42
C ILE A 216 -9.89 8.10 3.33
N ILE A 217 -9.50 8.20 2.06
CA ILE A 217 -10.38 7.79 0.94
C ILE A 217 -10.65 6.28 1.00
N ALA A 218 -9.64 5.47 1.34
CA ALA A 218 -9.81 4.03 1.53
C ALA A 218 -10.79 3.71 2.68
N CYS A 219 -10.85 4.52 3.75
CA CYS A 219 -11.84 4.34 4.82
C CYS A 219 -13.29 4.69 4.39
N ILE A 220 -13.47 5.56 3.39
CA ILE A 220 -14.81 5.92 2.90
C ILE A 220 -15.45 4.76 2.12
N ALA A 221 -14.64 3.96 1.42
CA ALA A 221 -15.15 2.88 0.57
C ALA A 221 -15.96 1.81 1.34
N PRO A 222 -15.50 1.27 2.49
CA PRO A 222 -16.29 0.36 3.31
C PRO A 222 -17.58 0.97 3.87
N ILE A 223 -17.59 2.27 4.16
CA ILE A 223 -18.79 2.95 4.68
C ILE A 223 -19.92 2.91 3.66
N VAL A 224 -19.60 3.22 2.39
CA VAL A 224 -20.58 3.14 1.31
C VAL A 224 -21.03 1.70 1.10
N ARG A 225 -20.11 0.73 1.21
CA ARG A 225 -20.42 -0.69 1.10
C ARG A 225 -21.44 -1.17 2.15
N PHE A 226 -21.50 -0.59 3.34
CA PHE A 226 -22.53 -0.95 4.33
C PHE A 226 -23.94 -0.67 3.82
N SER A 227 -24.13 0.49 3.19
CA SER A 227 -25.44 0.85 2.61
C SER A 227 -25.83 -0.06 1.46
N THR A 228 -24.83 -0.55 0.71
CA THR A 228 -25.06 -1.42 -0.44
C THR A 228 -25.19 -2.88 -0.03
N LEU A 229 -25.10 -3.28 1.24
CA LEU A 229 -25.32 -4.66 1.67
C LEU A 229 -26.79 -4.93 2.06
N ASP A 230 -27.61 -3.89 2.18
CA ASP A 230 -29.01 -4.02 2.61
C ASP A 230 -29.89 -4.82 1.65
N TYR A 231 -29.49 -5.01 0.37
CA TYR A 231 -30.20 -5.90 -0.56
C TYR A 231 -30.23 -7.36 -0.08
N LEU A 232 -29.16 -7.81 0.58
CA LEU A 232 -29.09 -9.16 1.16
C LEU A 232 -30.02 -9.31 2.37
N ARG A 233 -30.34 -8.20 3.05
CA ARG A 233 -31.31 -8.15 4.15
C ARG A 233 -32.76 -8.15 3.64
N GLN A 234 -33.04 -7.43 2.56
CA GLN A 234 -34.39 -7.27 2.00
C GLN A 234 -34.82 -8.45 1.11
N GLY A 235 -33.89 -9.34 0.76
CA GLY A 235 -34.19 -10.51 -0.08
C GLY A 235 -34.38 -10.14 -1.55
N SER A 236 -33.67 -9.11 -2.02
CA SER A 236 -33.72 -8.67 -3.41
C SER A 236 -33.38 -9.83 -4.35
N THR A 237 -34.18 -10.01 -5.40
CA THR A 237 -33.98 -11.06 -6.41
C THR A 237 -32.87 -10.71 -7.40
N ASP A 238 -32.47 -9.43 -7.47
CA ASP A 238 -31.53 -8.91 -8.45
C ASP A 238 -30.11 -8.76 -7.89
N LEU A 239 -29.52 -9.90 -7.52
CA LEU A 239 -28.15 -9.98 -7.01
C LEU A 239 -27.12 -9.32 -7.95
N THR A 240 -27.29 -9.48 -9.26
CA THR A 240 -26.39 -8.95 -10.27
C THR A 240 -26.39 -7.43 -10.36
N PHE A 241 -27.53 -6.79 -10.08
CA PHE A 241 -27.65 -5.33 -10.05
C PHE A 241 -27.08 -4.78 -8.75
N ASP A 242 -27.54 -5.29 -7.62
CA ASP A 242 -27.23 -4.77 -6.29
C ASP A 242 -25.76 -5.01 -5.88
N ALA A 243 -25.16 -6.13 -6.29
CA ALA A 243 -23.77 -6.44 -5.98
C ALA A 243 -22.75 -5.53 -6.72
N THR A 244 -23.18 -4.81 -7.75
CA THR A 244 -22.30 -4.01 -8.63
C THR A 244 -21.60 -2.91 -7.86
N SER A 245 -22.36 -2.17 -7.05
CA SER A 245 -21.80 -1.08 -6.24
C SER A 245 -20.78 -1.61 -5.23
N SER A 246 -21.03 -2.78 -4.64
CA SER A 246 -20.11 -3.40 -3.68
C SER A 246 -18.77 -3.77 -4.33
N LEU A 247 -18.79 -4.43 -5.49
CA LEU A 247 -17.57 -4.80 -6.23
C LEU A 247 -16.76 -3.57 -6.67
N TYR A 248 -17.45 -2.53 -7.11
CA TYR A 248 -16.84 -1.27 -7.50
C TYR A 248 -16.07 -0.60 -6.36
N TRP A 249 -16.68 -0.47 -5.19
CA TRP A 249 -16.03 0.13 -4.02
C TRP A 249 -14.85 -0.69 -3.52
N MET A 250 -14.93 -2.03 -3.59
CA MET A 250 -13.82 -2.92 -3.26
C MET A 250 -12.63 -2.71 -4.20
N ALA A 251 -12.87 -2.57 -5.50
CA ALA A 251 -11.81 -2.29 -6.46
C ALA A 251 -11.14 -0.93 -6.17
N ILE A 252 -11.93 0.11 -5.87
CA ILE A 252 -11.39 1.43 -5.49
C ILE A 252 -10.53 1.34 -4.22
N GLU A 253 -11.04 0.67 -3.18
CA GLU A 253 -10.33 0.47 -1.91
C GLU A 253 -8.95 -0.16 -2.13
N PHE A 254 -8.89 -1.27 -2.88
CA PHE A 254 -7.64 -2.00 -3.11
C PHE A 254 -6.68 -1.20 -3.98
N ASN A 255 -7.16 -0.57 -5.06
CA ASN A 255 -6.31 0.23 -5.93
C ASN A 255 -5.75 1.47 -5.19
N LEU A 256 -6.56 2.16 -4.38
CA LEU A 256 -6.09 3.29 -3.57
C LEU A 256 -5.10 2.86 -2.49
N GLY A 257 -5.36 1.74 -1.80
CA GLY A 257 -4.42 1.18 -0.84
C GLY A 257 -3.09 0.77 -1.49
N LEU A 258 -3.12 0.29 -2.72
CA LEU A 258 -1.94 -0.05 -3.51
C LEU A 258 -1.12 1.19 -3.91
N VAL A 259 -1.79 2.26 -4.34
CA VAL A 259 -1.15 3.56 -4.58
C VAL A 259 -0.56 4.11 -3.28
N ALA A 260 -1.29 4.03 -2.16
CA ALA A 260 -0.81 4.45 -0.86
C ALA A 260 0.46 3.67 -0.44
N GLY A 261 0.42 2.34 -0.56
CA GLY A 261 1.54 1.45 -0.24
C GLY A 261 2.76 1.71 -1.13
N SER A 262 2.55 1.86 -2.43
CA SER A 262 3.64 2.15 -3.38
C SER A 262 4.27 3.53 -3.15
N LEU A 263 3.49 4.57 -2.90
CA LEU A 263 4.00 5.90 -2.49
C LEU A 263 4.83 5.82 -1.21
N SER A 264 4.45 4.92 -0.30
CA SER A 264 5.16 4.69 0.94
C SER A 264 6.54 4.04 0.70
N SER A 265 6.62 3.00 -0.14
CA SER A 265 7.89 2.33 -0.51
C SER A 265 8.84 3.21 -1.35
N LEU A 266 8.34 4.28 -1.97
CA LEU A 266 9.11 5.24 -2.80
C LEU A 266 9.87 6.33 -2.01
N LYS A 267 9.83 6.33 -0.67
CA LYS A 267 10.58 7.30 0.17
C LYS A 267 12.08 7.34 -0.16
N PRO A 268 12.66 8.56 -0.19
CA PRO A 268 12.59 9.53 -1.26
C PRO A 268 13.61 9.18 -2.34
N LEU A 269 13.16 9.02 -3.59
CA LEU A 269 14.05 9.11 -4.72
C LEU A 269 14.91 10.38 -4.58
N SER A 270 16.22 10.21 -4.65
CA SER A 270 17.25 11.23 -4.83
C SER A 270 17.05 12.15 -6.05
N LEU A 271 15.90 12.04 -6.74
CA LEU A 271 15.47 12.86 -7.87
C LEU A 271 15.31 14.34 -7.51
N PHE A 272 15.00 14.70 -6.27
CA PHE A 272 15.00 16.12 -5.85
C PHE A 272 16.37 16.68 -5.49
N HIS A 273 17.43 15.87 -5.48
CA HIS A 273 18.79 16.41 -5.37
C HIS A 273 19.22 17.09 -6.69
N LYS A 274 18.60 16.72 -7.83
CA LYS A 274 18.90 17.30 -9.15
C LYS A 274 18.01 18.49 -9.55
N PHE A 275 16.82 18.64 -8.96
CA PHE A 275 15.92 19.76 -9.27
C PHE A 275 16.09 20.99 -8.37
N GLY A 276 17.14 21.03 -7.55
CA GLY A 276 17.36 22.13 -6.61
C GLY A 276 18.82 22.37 -6.23
N SER A 277 19.78 22.06 -7.10
CA SER A 277 21.12 22.66 -6.96
C SER A 277 21.04 24.10 -7.47
N SER A 278 20.48 24.98 -6.63
CA SER A 278 20.74 26.40 -6.79
C SER A 278 22.23 26.57 -6.49
N LYS A 279 23.01 26.80 -7.55
CA LYS A 279 24.38 27.29 -7.44
C LYS A 279 24.32 28.61 -6.68
N ASP A 280 24.50 28.57 -5.36
CA ASP A 280 24.79 29.76 -4.60
C ASP A 280 26.26 30.12 -4.80
N SER A 281 26.58 30.61 -6.01
CA SER A 281 27.84 31.29 -6.29
C SER A 281 27.59 32.79 -6.15
N ARG A 282 27.50 33.27 -4.91
CA ARG A 282 27.50 34.71 -4.63
C ARG A 282 28.42 35.05 -3.46
N TYR A 283 29.72 34.82 -3.64
CA TYR A 283 30.74 35.67 -3.02
C TYR A 283 31.30 36.61 -4.09
N LYS A 284 30.65 37.77 -4.27
CA LYS A 284 31.20 38.90 -5.01
C LYS A 284 32.38 39.45 -4.20
N LYS A 285 33.61 39.18 -4.64
CA LYS A 285 34.80 39.93 -4.20
C LYS A 285 34.99 41.09 -5.18
N SER A 286 34.45 42.27 -4.86
CA SER A 286 34.69 43.50 -5.64
C SER A 286 35.90 44.25 -5.09
N SER A 287 37.01 44.11 -5.83
CA SER A 287 37.97 45.13 -6.32
C SER A 287 38.34 46.39 -5.51
N ARG A 288 39.66 46.69 -5.59
CA ARG A 288 40.44 47.95 -5.46
C ARG A 288 41.31 48.00 -4.19
N GLY A 289 42.62 48.20 -4.20
CA GLY A 289 43.64 48.40 -5.24
C GLY A 289 44.96 48.84 -4.56
N ASN A 290 46.07 48.12 -4.82
CA ASN A 290 47.52 48.49 -4.95
C ASN A 290 48.15 49.70 -4.19
N PRO A 291 49.51 49.87 -4.15
CA PRO A 291 50.63 48.95 -3.86
C PRO A 291 51.87 49.64 -3.19
N TYR A 292 52.46 49.18 -2.07
CA TYR A 292 53.88 49.51 -1.74
C TYR A 292 54.36 48.73 -0.50
N GLU A 293 55.46 47.99 -0.62
CA GLU A 293 56.78 48.29 -0.02
C GLU A 293 57.67 47.04 0.03
N LEU A 294 58.80 47.13 -0.66
CA LEU A 294 59.97 46.26 -0.50
C LEU A 294 60.77 46.76 0.70
N GLN A 295 61.19 45.90 1.63
CA GLN A 295 62.54 46.02 2.19
C GLN A 295 63.08 44.71 2.78
N SER A 296 64.31 44.39 2.37
CA SER A 296 65.18 43.32 2.85
C SER A 296 65.64 43.50 4.29
N SER A 297 66.01 42.43 4.98
CA SER A 297 67.40 42.22 5.43
C SER A 297 67.61 40.94 6.26
N ASN A 298 68.79 40.38 6.03
CA ASN A 298 69.44 39.24 6.68
C ASN A 298 69.67 39.41 8.19
N LEU A 299 69.82 38.27 8.89
CA LEU A 299 71.03 37.82 9.65
C LEU A 299 70.60 36.70 10.64
N LYS A 300 71.15 35.47 10.50
CA LYS A 300 72.24 34.86 11.31
C LYS A 300 71.89 34.75 12.80
N ASP A 301 72.24 33.73 13.56
CA ASP A 301 72.95 32.45 13.43
C ASP A 301 73.00 31.92 14.89
N SER A 302 72.70 30.65 15.16
CA SER A 302 73.53 29.80 16.04
C SER A 302 72.84 28.51 16.53
N ARG A 303 73.28 27.41 15.91
CA ARG A 303 74.04 26.30 16.53
C ARG A 303 73.53 25.66 17.82
N ARG A 304 73.17 24.37 17.71
CA ARG A 304 73.92 23.18 18.20
C ARG A 304 73.03 21.96 17.94
N GLY A 305 73.39 21.02 17.05
CA GLY A 305 74.32 19.90 17.29
C GLY A 305 73.54 18.71 17.90
N ARG A 306 73.64 17.44 17.50
CA ARG A 306 74.54 16.69 16.62
C ARG A 306 74.03 15.23 16.57
N ARG A 307 74.22 14.55 15.42
CA ARG A 307 74.25 13.07 15.14
C ARG A 307 72.91 12.30 15.08
N LYS A 308 72.52 11.76 13.90
CA LYS A 308 72.91 10.46 13.26
C LYS A 308 72.53 9.27 14.14
N GLY A 309 71.75 8.28 13.73
CA GLY A 309 71.12 7.94 12.45
C GLY A 309 70.60 6.49 12.51
N SER A 310 69.59 6.17 11.70
CA SER A 310 69.23 4.87 11.12
C SER A 310 69.26 3.61 12.01
N LEU A 311 68.10 3.00 12.25
CA LEU A 311 67.60 1.80 11.56
C LEU A 311 66.25 1.39 12.16
N GLY A 312 65.29 1.02 11.31
CA GLY A 312 63.94 0.65 11.73
C GLY A 312 63.85 -0.75 12.32
N MET A 313 62.69 -1.07 12.90
CA MET A 313 61.88 -2.28 12.66
C MET A 313 60.76 -2.39 13.70
N GLY A 314 59.51 -2.36 13.21
CA GLY A 314 58.40 -3.21 13.66
C GLY A 314 57.80 -3.08 15.06
N THR A 315 56.45 -2.97 15.07
CA THR A 315 55.49 -3.67 15.97
C THR A 315 55.49 -3.29 17.46
N THR A 316 54.40 -3.16 18.22
CA THR A 316 52.95 -2.96 18.04
C THR A 316 52.43 -2.59 19.46
N ILE A 317 51.28 -1.92 19.54
CA ILE A 317 50.24 -2.08 20.59
C ILE A 317 50.35 -1.33 21.95
N LEU A 318 49.37 -0.41 22.08
CA LEU A 318 48.46 -0.08 23.19
C LEU A 318 48.97 0.68 24.43
N GLN A 319 48.86 2.01 24.30
CA GLN A 319 47.94 2.88 25.02
C GLN A 319 47.56 2.56 26.48
N GLU A 320 48.11 3.43 27.31
CA GLU A 320 47.74 3.91 28.64
C GLU A 320 46.23 3.99 29.02
N THR A 321 46.03 3.74 30.32
CA THR A 321 45.29 4.54 31.32
C THR A 321 43.78 4.40 31.52
N GLY A 322 43.44 4.37 32.82
CA GLY A 322 42.23 4.95 33.41
C GLY A 322 41.28 3.89 33.96
N ASN A 323 41.27 3.56 35.27
CA ASN A 323 40.55 4.29 36.34
C ASN A 323 39.16 4.76 35.88
N GLU A 324 38.03 4.51 36.54
CA GLU A 324 37.69 4.28 37.95
C GLU A 324 36.22 3.77 37.94
N SER A 325 35.90 2.72 38.70
CA SER A 325 35.17 2.79 39.99
C SER A 325 33.67 3.15 39.93
N GLN A 326 32.87 2.17 40.40
CA GLN A 326 31.66 2.29 41.23
C GLN A 326 30.34 2.85 40.66
N GLU A 327 29.15 2.54 41.18
CA GLU A 327 28.53 1.44 41.96
C GLU A 327 27.08 1.92 42.24
N ARG A 328 26.18 0.97 42.57
CA ARG A 328 24.82 1.11 43.15
C ARG A 328 23.66 1.20 42.14
N ILE A 329 22.81 0.18 41.99
CA ILE A 329 21.81 -0.39 42.94
C ILE A 329 20.84 0.70 43.41
N ILE A 330 19.68 0.84 42.77
CA ILE A 330 18.35 0.27 43.11
C ILE A 330 17.52 0.27 41.81
#